data_AF-A0A380LPI5-F1
#
_entry.id   AF-A0A380LPI5-F1
#
_cell.length_a   1.000
_cell.length_b   1.000
_cell.length_c   1.000
_cell.angle_alpha   90.00
_cell.angle_beta   90.00
_cell.angle_gamma   90.00
#
_symmetry.space_group_name_H-M   'P 1'
#
loop_
_entity.id
_entity.type
_entity.pdbx_description
1 polymer ?
#
loop_
_entity_poly.entity_id
_entity_poly.type
_entity_poly.pdbx_seq_one_letter_code
_entity_poly.pdbx_strand_id
1 'polypeptide(L)'
;MVGIILASHGEFAEGIHQSGSMIFGEQANVKPCILKPSEGPQDIRKKMEDAIASFDQQDEILFLVDLWGGTPFNQASALKDGHENWAIVTGLNLPMLIEAYASRMSMDTAHEIAMHIAKTAKEGVRIQPEDLEPVEEEKEQSAAPVMQQAIPEGTVLGDGHIKYVLARIDTRLLHGQVATTWTKSTNPDRIIVVSDNVAHDELRKNMIIQAAPPGVKAHVVPIDKMIAVAKDPRFGATKALLLFETPQDALKAIQGGVDVKTLNVGSMAHSQGKVAVTKALAFDKDDVKTMREIEKLGVKFDVRKVPADSPENMDAILKKAEAELG
;
A
#
# COMPACT_ATOMS: atom_id res chain seq x y z
N MET A 1 -3.73 10.06 -21.75
CA MET A 1 -3.64 8.62 -21.38
C MET A 1 -2.16 8.26 -21.38
N VAL A 2 -1.65 7.67 -20.29
CA VAL A 2 -0.23 7.29 -20.13
C VAL A 2 0.27 6.51 -21.35
N GLY A 3 1.37 6.87 -21.99
CA GLY A 3 1.96 6.08 -23.08
C GLY A 3 2.74 4.87 -22.56
N ILE A 4 2.69 3.72 -23.25
CA ILE A 4 3.48 2.54 -22.89
C ILE A 4 4.51 2.22 -23.98
N ILE A 5 5.77 2.11 -23.58
CA ILE A 5 6.85 1.57 -24.40
C ILE A 5 7.24 0.20 -23.87
N LEU A 6 7.16 -0.83 -24.72
CA LEU A 6 7.70 -2.16 -24.42
C LEU A 6 9.08 -2.25 -25.03
N ALA A 7 10.14 -2.48 -24.26
CA ALA A 7 11.49 -2.55 -24.81
C ALA A 7 12.23 -3.83 -24.41
N SER A 8 12.84 -4.50 -25.39
CA SER A 8 13.56 -5.75 -25.15
C SER A 8 14.70 -6.02 -26.12
N HIS A 9 15.53 -7.00 -25.78
CA HIS A 9 16.36 -7.71 -26.75
C HIS A 9 15.49 -8.64 -27.60
N GLY A 10 15.78 -8.71 -28.89
CA GLY A 10 15.05 -9.57 -29.83
C GLY A 10 13.54 -9.32 -29.85
N GLU A 11 12.77 -10.28 -30.34
CA GLU A 11 11.32 -10.14 -30.61
C GLU A 11 10.44 -10.20 -29.34
N PHE A 12 11.02 -10.23 -28.13
CA PHE A 12 10.28 -10.47 -26.89
C PHE A 12 9.18 -9.42 -26.62
N ALA A 13 9.49 -8.12 -26.76
CA ALA A 13 8.53 -7.04 -26.60
C ALA A 13 7.43 -7.09 -27.66
N GLU A 14 7.75 -7.46 -28.90
CA GLU A 14 6.76 -7.64 -29.98
C GLU A 14 5.84 -8.83 -29.69
N GLY A 15 6.39 -9.95 -29.24
CA GLY A 15 5.60 -11.14 -28.88
C GLY A 15 4.67 -10.92 -27.68
N ILE A 16 5.14 -10.21 -26.65
CA ILE A 16 4.30 -9.81 -25.51
C ILE A 16 3.23 -8.80 -25.95
N HIS A 17 3.59 -7.82 -26.78
CA HIS A 17 2.63 -6.87 -27.36
C HIS A 17 1.52 -7.59 -28.14
N GLN A 18 1.90 -8.51 -29.03
CA GLN A 18 0.97 -9.31 -29.82
C GLN A 18 0.03 -10.13 -28.92
N SER A 19 0.57 -10.79 -27.89
CA SER A 19 -0.23 -11.55 -26.92
C SER A 19 -1.20 -10.66 -26.16
N GLY A 20 -0.76 -9.46 -25.76
CA GLY A 20 -1.61 -8.44 -25.15
C GLY A 20 -2.75 -8.00 -26.06
N SER A 21 -2.47 -7.72 -27.34
CA SER A 21 -3.50 -7.37 -28.34
C SER A 21 -4.51 -8.50 -28.56
N MET A 22 -4.08 -9.77 -28.54
CA MET A 22 -4.99 -10.91 -28.68
C MET A 22 -5.98 -11.03 -27.51
N ILE A 23 -5.58 -10.63 -26.31
CA ILE A 23 -6.38 -10.76 -25.09
C ILE A 23 -7.26 -9.52 -24.87
N PHE A 24 -6.68 -8.33 -25.01
CA PHE A 24 -7.29 -7.06 -24.61
C PHE A 24 -7.70 -6.17 -25.80
N GLY A 25 -7.40 -6.60 -27.03
CA GLY A 25 -7.54 -5.80 -28.24
C GLY A 25 -6.41 -4.79 -28.42
N GLU A 26 -6.35 -4.19 -29.61
CA GLU A 26 -5.37 -3.13 -29.93
C GLU A 26 -5.53 -1.93 -28.99
N GLN A 27 -4.39 -1.44 -28.46
CA GLN A 27 -4.35 -0.32 -27.52
C GLN A 27 -3.67 0.89 -28.14
N ALA A 28 -4.29 2.07 -27.96
CA ALA A 28 -3.68 3.33 -28.37
C ALA A 28 -2.48 3.69 -27.49
N ASN A 29 -1.51 4.40 -28.06
CA ASN A 29 -0.30 4.87 -27.38
C ASN A 29 0.48 3.73 -26.68
N VAL A 30 0.60 2.58 -27.36
CA VAL A 30 1.45 1.46 -26.96
C VAL A 30 2.33 1.06 -28.13
N LYS A 31 3.65 0.94 -27.92
CA LYS A 31 4.58 0.48 -28.96
C LYS A 31 5.66 -0.45 -28.42
N PRO A 32 5.93 -1.58 -29.10
CA PRO A 32 7.12 -2.37 -28.87
C PRO A 32 8.35 -1.77 -29.60
N CYS A 33 9.51 -1.85 -28.95
CA CYS A 33 10.80 -1.38 -29.42
C CYS A 33 11.85 -2.47 -29.16
N ILE A 34 12.31 -3.13 -30.22
CA ILE A 34 13.23 -4.26 -30.10
C ILE A 34 14.66 -3.87 -30.48
N LEU A 35 15.64 -4.42 -29.76
CA LEU A 35 17.06 -4.37 -30.10
C LEU A 35 17.46 -5.68 -30.81
N LYS A 36 17.78 -5.59 -32.11
CA LYS A 36 18.26 -6.72 -32.90
C LYS A 36 19.77 -6.93 -32.71
N PRO A 37 20.31 -8.14 -33.01
CA PRO A 37 21.74 -8.41 -32.85
C PRO A 37 22.69 -7.49 -33.64
N SER A 38 22.21 -6.91 -34.74
CA SER A 38 22.98 -5.97 -35.58
C SER A 38 22.90 -4.52 -35.12
N GLU A 39 22.12 -4.23 -34.09
CA GLU A 39 21.79 -2.88 -33.64
C GLU A 39 22.54 -2.54 -32.35
N GLY A 40 22.85 -1.25 -32.19
CA GLY A 40 23.50 -0.70 -31.01
C GLY A 40 22.54 0.09 -30.11
N PRO A 41 23.06 0.67 -29.02
CA PRO A 41 22.26 1.45 -28.08
C PRO A 41 21.52 2.64 -28.72
N GLN A 42 22.15 3.33 -29.67
CA GLN A 42 21.53 4.48 -30.33
C GLN A 42 20.35 4.08 -31.22
N ASP A 43 20.37 2.87 -31.79
CA ASP A 43 19.28 2.39 -32.64
C ASP A 43 18.02 2.14 -31.81
N ILE A 44 18.11 1.44 -30.68
CA ILE A 44 16.95 1.25 -29.80
C ILE A 44 16.50 2.55 -29.14
N ARG A 45 17.43 3.44 -28.78
CA ARG A 45 17.08 4.77 -28.27
C ARG A 45 16.22 5.52 -29.27
N LYS A 46 16.67 5.60 -30.53
CA LYS A 46 15.94 6.27 -31.60
C LYS A 46 14.56 5.66 -31.81
N LYS A 47 14.44 4.32 -31.79
CA LYS A 47 13.13 3.65 -31.90
C LYS A 47 12.17 4.06 -30.79
N MET A 48 12.66 4.17 -29.55
CA MET A 48 11.84 4.62 -28.42
C MET A 48 11.44 6.09 -28.57
N GLU A 49 12.36 6.97 -28.98
CA GLU A 49 12.07 8.39 -29.26
C GLU A 49 11.02 8.53 -30.38
N ASP A 50 11.20 7.83 -31.49
CA ASP A 50 10.25 7.82 -32.62
C ASP A 50 8.87 7.27 -32.20
N ALA A 51 8.83 6.25 -31.35
CA ALA A 51 7.60 5.69 -30.81
C ALA A 51 6.88 6.67 -29.88
N ILE A 52 7.59 7.31 -28.96
CA ILE A 52 7.03 8.32 -28.04
C ILE A 52 6.52 9.53 -28.83
N ALA A 53 7.26 9.97 -29.85
CA ALA A 53 6.84 11.06 -30.73
C ALA A 53 5.53 10.77 -31.48
N SER A 54 5.18 9.49 -31.67
CA SER A 54 3.93 9.06 -32.29
C SER A 54 2.71 9.07 -31.35
N PHE A 55 2.91 9.29 -30.05
CA PHE A 55 1.83 9.29 -29.06
C PHE A 55 1.11 10.64 -28.98
N ASP A 56 -0.19 10.60 -28.65
CA ASP A 56 -1.01 11.81 -28.50
C ASP A 56 -0.51 12.73 -27.37
N GLN A 57 0.07 12.13 -26.31
CA GLN A 57 0.60 12.81 -25.13
C GLN A 57 1.93 12.19 -24.73
N GLN A 58 2.88 13.04 -24.33
CA GLN A 58 4.27 12.63 -24.02
C GLN A 58 4.66 12.93 -22.57
N ASP A 59 3.78 13.53 -21.77
CA ASP A 59 4.07 13.92 -20.39
C ASP A 59 4.19 12.72 -19.44
N GLU A 60 3.46 11.63 -19.73
CA GLU A 60 3.35 10.45 -18.89
C GLU A 60 3.72 9.20 -19.71
N ILE A 61 4.97 8.73 -19.60
CA ILE A 61 5.45 7.53 -20.30
C ILE A 61 5.87 6.46 -19.30
N LEU A 62 5.35 5.25 -19.50
CA LEU A 62 5.72 4.05 -18.78
C LEU A 62 6.52 3.12 -19.70
N PHE A 63 7.77 2.86 -19.34
CA PHE A 63 8.59 1.84 -20.00
C PHE A 63 8.44 0.51 -19.27
N LEU A 64 8.05 -0.53 -19.98
CA LEU A 64 8.13 -1.92 -19.51
C LEU A 64 9.26 -2.60 -20.26
N VAL A 65 10.32 -2.96 -19.56
CA VAL A 65 11.56 -3.46 -20.17
C VAL A 65 11.89 -4.88 -19.73
N ASP A 66 12.56 -5.62 -20.59
CA ASP A 66 12.89 -7.03 -20.35
C ASP A 66 13.81 -7.23 -19.14
N LEU A 67 14.95 -6.54 -19.10
CA LEU A 67 16.04 -6.86 -18.18
C LEU A 67 16.70 -5.60 -17.61
N TRP A 68 16.84 -5.57 -16.28
CA TRP A 68 17.58 -4.53 -15.57
C TRP A 68 19.05 -4.49 -16.00
N GLY A 69 19.58 -3.29 -16.25
CA GLY A 69 20.96 -3.09 -16.69
C GLY A 69 21.25 -3.49 -18.14
N GLY A 70 20.28 -4.05 -18.86
CA GLY A 70 20.38 -4.33 -20.30
C GLY A 70 20.36 -3.06 -21.15
N THR A 71 20.75 -3.17 -22.43
CA THR A 71 20.74 -2.02 -23.36
C THR A 71 19.37 -1.33 -23.46
N PRO A 72 18.23 -2.05 -23.59
CA PRO A 72 16.90 -1.43 -23.56
C PRO A 72 16.66 -0.60 -22.29
N PHE A 73 16.96 -1.17 -21.12
CA PHE A 73 16.83 -0.48 -19.83
C PHE A 73 17.72 0.76 -19.74
N ASN A 74 19.00 0.64 -20.10
CA ASN A 74 19.94 1.76 -19.98
C ASN A 74 19.54 2.93 -20.88
N GLN A 75 19.04 2.65 -22.09
CA GLN A 75 18.55 3.71 -22.99
C GLN A 75 17.22 4.30 -22.51
N ALA A 76 16.29 3.48 -22.00
CA ALA A 76 15.06 3.99 -21.39
C ALA A 76 15.37 4.88 -20.16
N SER A 77 16.33 4.48 -19.33
CA SER A 77 16.79 5.28 -18.19
C SER A 77 17.37 6.62 -18.63
N ALA A 78 18.22 6.62 -19.65
CA ALA A 78 18.79 7.85 -20.20
C ALA A 78 17.75 8.78 -20.86
N LEU A 79 16.63 8.23 -21.35
CA LEU A 79 15.51 9.04 -21.87
C LEU A 79 14.64 9.60 -20.72
N LYS A 80 14.43 8.80 -19.67
CA LYS A 80 13.74 9.23 -18.46
C LYS A 80 14.48 10.36 -17.74
N ASP A 81 15.81 10.42 -17.83
CA ASP A 81 16.59 11.53 -17.27
C ASP A 81 16.14 12.86 -17.88
N GLY A 82 15.57 13.75 -17.05
CA GLY A 82 14.94 15.00 -17.47
C GLY A 82 13.41 14.95 -17.59
N HIS A 83 12.79 13.77 -17.45
CA HIS A 83 11.34 13.57 -17.45
C HIS A 83 10.90 12.96 -16.11
N GLU A 84 10.61 13.82 -15.12
CA GLU A 84 10.32 13.36 -13.76
C GLU A 84 9.09 12.47 -13.67
N ASN A 85 8.09 12.68 -14.53
CA ASN A 85 6.82 11.95 -14.51
C ASN A 85 6.88 10.57 -15.19
N TRP A 86 7.97 10.26 -15.91
CA TRP A 86 8.11 8.98 -16.59
C TRP A 86 8.55 7.89 -15.62
N ALA A 87 8.16 6.64 -15.88
CA ALA A 87 8.48 5.50 -15.02
C ALA A 87 9.03 4.31 -15.82
N ILE A 88 9.86 3.48 -15.20
CA ILE A 88 10.42 2.26 -15.80
C ILE A 88 10.15 1.08 -14.87
N VAL A 89 9.60 0.00 -15.40
CA VAL A 89 9.43 -1.28 -14.72
C VAL A 89 10.13 -2.37 -15.53
N THR A 90 10.98 -3.16 -14.88
CA THR A 90 11.77 -4.23 -15.54
C THR A 90 11.17 -5.61 -15.27
N GLY A 91 11.60 -6.62 -16.02
CA GLY A 91 11.09 -7.99 -15.88
C GLY A 91 9.79 -8.20 -16.64
N LEU A 92 9.67 -7.56 -17.81
CA LEU A 92 8.50 -7.60 -18.68
C LEU A 92 7.94 -9.02 -18.80
N ASN A 93 6.66 -9.18 -18.45
CA ASN A 93 5.91 -10.41 -18.64
C ASN A 93 4.46 -10.07 -19.04
N LEU A 94 3.71 -11.08 -19.52
CA LEU A 94 2.36 -10.87 -20.01
C LEU A 94 1.37 -10.37 -18.91
N PRO A 95 1.36 -10.93 -17.69
CA PRO A 95 0.52 -10.41 -16.60
C PRO A 95 0.72 -8.92 -16.32
N MET A 96 1.98 -8.46 -16.32
CA MET A 96 2.32 -7.04 -16.15
C MET A 96 1.67 -6.16 -17.22
N LEU A 97 1.71 -6.58 -18.49
CA LEU A 97 1.15 -5.79 -19.60
C LEU A 97 -0.38 -5.73 -19.52
N ILE A 98 -1.05 -6.85 -19.24
CA ILE A 98 -2.50 -6.91 -19.11
C ILE A 98 -2.97 -5.99 -17.97
N GLU A 99 -2.27 -6.02 -16.83
CA GLU A 99 -2.58 -5.14 -15.71
C GLU A 99 -2.33 -3.66 -16.06
N ALA A 100 -1.27 -3.36 -16.81
CA ALA A 100 -0.98 -2.01 -17.27
C ALA A 100 -2.11 -1.46 -18.17
N TYR A 101 -2.66 -2.29 -19.07
CA TYR A 101 -3.80 -1.91 -19.90
C TYR A 101 -5.05 -1.61 -19.08
N ALA A 102 -5.39 -2.49 -18.12
CA ALA A 102 -6.52 -2.27 -17.22
C ALA A 102 -6.33 -1.00 -16.37
N SER A 103 -5.12 -0.79 -15.83
CA SER A 103 -4.80 0.34 -14.96
C SER A 103 -4.94 1.70 -15.68
N ARG A 104 -4.60 1.78 -16.98
CA ARG A 104 -4.75 2.99 -17.81
C ARG A 104 -6.19 3.49 -17.96
N MET A 105 -7.19 2.68 -17.57
CA MET A 105 -8.59 3.09 -17.58
C MET A 105 -9.00 3.90 -16.34
N SER A 106 -8.21 3.86 -15.27
CA SER A 106 -8.55 4.47 -13.97
C SER A 106 -7.42 5.23 -13.29
N MET A 107 -6.20 5.16 -13.82
CA MET A 107 -5.02 5.87 -13.33
C MET A 107 -4.50 6.83 -14.39
N ASP A 108 -4.07 8.00 -13.94
CA ASP A 108 -3.69 9.11 -14.84
C ASP A 108 -2.18 9.25 -15.02
N THR A 109 -1.36 8.65 -14.13
CA THR A 109 0.09 8.82 -14.12
C THR A 109 0.88 7.52 -14.33
N ALA A 110 2.05 7.61 -14.97
CA ALA A 110 2.93 6.47 -15.20
C ALA A 110 3.45 5.89 -13.88
N HIS A 111 3.67 6.74 -12.87
CA HIS A 111 4.09 6.31 -11.54
C HIS A 111 3.02 5.47 -10.81
N GLU A 112 1.75 5.87 -10.86
CA GLU A 112 0.66 5.09 -10.24
C GLU A 112 0.57 3.70 -10.86
N ILE A 113 0.59 3.63 -12.20
CA ILE A 113 0.56 2.36 -12.92
C ILE A 113 1.80 1.52 -12.58
N ALA A 114 3.00 2.11 -12.61
CA ALA A 114 4.24 1.41 -12.28
C ALA A 114 4.21 0.78 -10.87
N MET A 115 3.70 1.51 -9.87
CA MET A 115 3.56 1.02 -8.50
C MET A 115 2.54 -0.14 -8.43
N HIS A 116 1.46 -0.08 -9.19
CA HIS A 116 0.42 -1.10 -9.19
C HIS A 116 0.87 -2.40 -9.87
N ILE A 117 1.38 -2.31 -11.09
CA ILE A 117 1.69 -3.48 -11.92
C ILE A 117 2.86 -4.31 -11.37
N ALA A 118 3.74 -3.72 -10.56
CA ALA A 118 4.90 -4.42 -10.00
C ALA A 118 4.50 -5.62 -9.12
N LYS A 119 3.34 -5.54 -8.45
CA LYS A 119 2.79 -6.65 -7.66
C LYS A 119 2.28 -7.76 -8.58
N THR A 120 1.38 -7.44 -9.51
CA THR A 120 0.80 -8.39 -10.46
C THR A 120 1.87 -9.08 -11.31
N ALA A 121 2.93 -8.36 -11.69
CA ALA A 121 4.06 -8.93 -12.41
C ALA A 121 4.76 -10.06 -11.64
N LYS A 122 4.90 -9.92 -10.32
CA LYS A 122 5.53 -10.95 -9.46
C LYS A 122 4.57 -12.11 -9.21
N GLU A 123 3.32 -11.82 -8.86
CA GLU A 123 2.29 -12.83 -8.60
C GLU A 123 1.94 -13.66 -9.84
N GLY A 124 2.17 -13.11 -11.04
CA GLY A 124 2.03 -13.83 -12.30
C GLY A 124 3.09 -14.91 -12.54
N VAL A 125 4.18 -14.92 -11.76
CA VAL A 125 5.21 -15.97 -11.81
C VAL A 125 4.85 -17.03 -10.77
N ARG A 126 4.29 -18.15 -11.24
CA ARG A 126 3.82 -19.25 -10.38
C ARG A 126 4.51 -20.55 -10.75
N ILE A 127 4.73 -21.41 -9.76
CA ILE A 127 5.30 -22.75 -9.98
C ILE A 127 4.24 -23.80 -9.67
N GLN A 128 4.13 -24.80 -10.55
CA GLN A 128 3.27 -25.94 -10.33
C GLN A 128 4.10 -27.24 -10.44
N PRO A 129 3.99 -28.17 -9.47
CA PRO A 129 3.14 -28.08 -8.28
C PRO A 129 3.61 -27.01 -7.27
N GLU A 130 2.67 -26.50 -6.47
CA GLU A 130 2.84 -25.30 -5.62
C GLU A 130 3.90 -25.48 -4.53
N ASP A 131 4.20 -26.72 -4.16
CA ASP A 131 5.27 -27.09 -3.24
C ASP A 131 6.69 -26.84 -3.79
N LEU A 132 6.83 -26.60 -5.09
CA LEU A 132 8.09 -26.18 -5.72
C LEU A 132 8.25 -24.65 -5.78
N GLU A 133 7.23 -23.87 -5.42
CA GLU A 133 7.41 -22.42 -5.31
C GLU A 133 8.57 -22.18 -4.33
N PRO A 134 9.57 -21.35 -4.71
CA PRO A 134 10.66 -21.05 -3.81
C PRO A 134 10.04 -20.50 -2.53
N VAL A 135 10.27 -21.20 -1.43
CA VAL A 135 9.99 -20.67 -0.10
C VAL A 135 10.70 -19.32 -0.09
N GLU A 136 9.96 -18.22 -0.02
CA GLU A 136 10.58 -16.89 0.06
C GLU A 136 11.53 -16.96 1.25
N GLU A 137 12.85 -17.00 0.97
CA GLU A 137 13.84 -16.80 2.01
C GLU A 137 13.53 -15.42 2.56
N GLU A 138 13.04 -15.39 3.80
CA GLU A 138 13.00 -14.17 4.61
C GLU A 138 14.38 -13.53 4.44
N LYS A 139 14.47 -12.46 3.65
CA LYS A 139 15.71 -11.69 3.58
C LYS A 139 16.04 -11.35 5.02
N GLU A 140 17.14 -11.95 5.50
CA GLU A 140 17.62 -11.81 6.85
C GLU A 140 17.43 -10.36 7.27
N GLN A 141 16.48 -10.15 8.17
CA GLN A 141 16.49 -8.99 9.02
C GLN A 141 17.91 -8.96 9.59
N SER A 142 18.67 -7.92 9.22
CA SER A 142 19.99 -7.60 9.76
C SER A 142 20.14 -8.19 11.16
N ALA A 143 20.93 -9.26 11.28
CA ALA A 143 21.16 -10.04 12.50
C ALA A 143 20.01 -10.02 13.50
N ALA A 144 19.29 -11.14 13.64
CA ALA A 144 18.54 -11.40 14.86
C ALA A 144 19.34 -10.85 16.06
N PRO A 145 18.79 -9.94 16.89
CA PRO A 145 19.45 -9.68 18.16
C PRO A 145 19.55 -11.06 18.79
N VAL A 146 20.79 -11.48 19.07
CA VAL A 146 21.15 -12.64 19.88
C VAL A 146 19.97 -12.94 20.75
N MET A 147 19.29 -14.09 20.52
CA MET A 147 18.05 -14.48 21.18
C MET A 147 18.10 -13.95 22.60
N GLN A 148 17.50 -12.78 22.79
CA GLN A 148 17.67 -12.05 24.03
C GLN A 148 16.80 -12.89 24.93
N GLN A 149 17.45 -13.67 25.80
CA GLN A 149 16.82 -14.57 26.76
C GLN A 149 15.47 -13.98 27.08
N ALA A 150 14.40 -14.72 26.75
CA ALA A 150 13.02 -14.23 26.83
C ALA A 150 12.93 -13.35 28.07
N ILE A 151 12.71 -12.05 27.86
CA ILE A 151 12.80 -11.07 28.92
C ILE A 151 11.95 -11.62 30.07
N PRO A 152 12.55 -11.92 31.25
CA PRO A 152 11.86 -12.60 32.31
C PRO A 152 10.53 -11.92 32.60
N GLU A 153 9.47 -12.70 32.78
CA GLU A 153 8.17 -12.16 33.18
C GLU A 153 8.37 -11.28 34.43
N GLY A 154 7.96 -10.01 34.32
CA GLY A 154 8.17 -8.99 35.36
C GLY A 154 9.24 -7.93 35.06
N THR A 155 9.99 -8.04 33.95
CA THR A 155 10.93 -6.98 33.56
C THR A 155 10.19 -5.77 32.98
N VAL A 156 10.44 -4.59 33.52
CA VAL A 156 9.88 -3.32 33.03
C VAL A 156 10.91 -2.66 32.11
N LEU A 157 10.55 -2.41 30.85
CA LEU A 157 11.38 -1.63 29.91
C LEU A 157 10.79 -0.23 29.75
N GLY A 158 11.62 0.81 29.80
CA GLY A 158 11.15 2.19 29.72
C GLY A 158 10.29 2.59 30.93
N ASP A 159 9.12 3.17 30.68
CA ASP A 159 8.11 3.51 31.70
C ASP A 159 7.09 2.36 31.92
N GLY A 160 7.30 1.21 31.26
CA GLY A 160 6.39 0.07 31.34
C GLY A 160 5.12 0.20 30.50
N HIS A 161 4.98 1.24 29.67
CA HIS A 161 3.80 1.46 28.86
C HIS A 161 4.14 1.71 27.39
N ILE A 162 3.38 1.09 26.49
CA ILE A 162 3.53 1.35 25.06
C ILE A 162 3.21 2.82 24.77
N LYS A 163 4.09 3.48 24.03
CA LYS A 163 3.87 4.86 23.57
C LYS A 163 3.10 4.84 22.26
N TYR A 164 1.78 5.02 22.35
CA TYR A 164 0.92 5.13 21.17
C TYR A 164 1.08 6.51 20.53
N VAL A 165 1.77 6.59 19.39
CA VAL A 165 2.00 7.85 18.67
C VAL A 165 0.84 8.24 17.76
N LEU A 166 0.05 7.25 17.37
CA LEU A 166 -1.16 7.43 16.58
C LEU A 166 -2.03 6.19 16.77
N ALA A 167 -3.32 6.40 16.98
CA ALA A 167 -4.35 5.39 16.77
C ALA A 167 -5.23 5.88 15.63
N ARG A 168 -5.48 5.06 14.62
CA ARG A 168 -6.21 5.46 13.42
C ARG A 168 -7.24 4.41 13.01
N ILE A 169 -8.44 4.87 12.70
CA ILE A 169 -9.47 4.07 12.00
C ILE A 169 -9.30 4.28 10.50
N ASP A 170 -9.03 3.18 9.79
CA ASP A 170 -8.97 3.16 8.32
C ASP A 170 -9.39 1.78 7.81
N THR A 171 -10.53 1.71 7.11
CA THR A 171 -11.04 0.43 6.57
C THR A 171 -10.05 -0.27 5.63
N ARG A 172 -9.13 0.48 5.01
CA ARG A 172 -8.10 -0.07 4.12
C ARG A 172 -6.79 -0.39 4.83
N LEU A 173 -6.70 -0.11 6.13
CA LEU A 173 -5.59 -0.45 7.00
C LEU A 173 -4.25 0.09 6.45
N LEU A 174 -3.27 -0.78 6.21
CA LEU A 174 -1.96 -0.40 5.70
C LEU A 174 -1.96 -0.40 4.17
N HIS A 175 -2.08 0.80 3.58
CA HIS A 175 -2.14 0.95 2.13
C HIS A 175 -1.56 2.29 1.64
N GLY A 176 -1.01 2.27 0.42
CA GLY A 176 -0.60 3.44 -0.35
C GLY A 176 0.33 4.42 0.38
N GLN A 177 0.36 5.67 -0.10
CA GLN A 177 1.22 6.73 0.46
C GLN A 177 0.72 7.27 1.82
N VAL A 178 -0.54 6.97 2.21
CA VAL A 178 -1.13 7.42 3.47
C VAL A 178 -0.39 6.82 4.66
N ALA A 179 -0.17 5.50 4.63
CA ALA A 179 0.61 4.78 5.64
C ALA A 179 2.04 5.34 5.76
N THR A 180 2.71 5.55 4.62
CA THR A 180 4.07 6.09 4.56
C THR A 180 4.15 7.51 5.13
N THR A 181 3.16 8.36 4.85
CA THR A 181 3.15 9.76 5.31
C THR A 181 2.93 9.84 6.82
N TRP A 182 1.95 9.09 7.35
CA TRP A 182 1.72 9.00 8.79
C TRP A 182 2.92 8.43 9.53
N THR A 183 3.55 7.37 8.99
CA THR A 183 4.74 6.76 9.56
C THR A 183 5.90 7.75 9.64
N LYS A 184 6.18 8.52 8.58
CA LYS A 184 7.21 9.57 8.62
C LYS A 184 6.91 10.67 9.63
N SER A 185 5.66 11.10 9.73
CA SER A 185 5.26 12.20 10.62
C SER A 185 5.25 11.82 12.11
N THR A 186 4.93 10.57 12.43
CA THR A 186 4.76 10.09 13.82
C THR A 186 5.96 9.27 14.33
N ASN A 187 6.81 8.81 13.40
CA ASN A 187 8.01 8.03 13.63
C ASN A 187 7.80 6.86 14.62
N PRO A 188 6.91 5.90 14.31
CA PRO A 188 6.72 4.70 15.12
C PRO A 188 7.81 3.66 14.79
N ASP A 189 8.16 2.84 15.77
CA ASP A 189 9.04 1.68 15.55
C ASP A 189 8.21 0.45 15.12
N ARG A 190 6.91 0.46 15.44
CA ARG A 190 5.96 -0.60 15.11
C ARG A 190 4.62 -0.06 14.64
N ILE A 191 4.07 -0.72 13.64
CA ILE A 191 2.66 -0.58 13.24
C ILE A 191 1.94 -1.84 13.71
N ILE A 192 0.81 -1.68 14.39
CA ILE A 192 0.01 -2.80 14.88
C ILE A 192 -1.40 -2.63 14.33
N VAL A 193 -1.75 -3.51 13.41
CA VAL A 193 -3.11 -3.68 12.92
C VAL A 193 -3.88 -4.54 13.91
N VAL A 194 -4.95 -3.99 14.46
CA VAL A 194 -5.79 -4.62 15.48
C VAL A 194 -7.13 -4.93 14.83
N SER A 195 -7.29 -6.17 14.36
CA SER A 195 -8.53 -6.66 13.75
C SER A 195 -8.59 -8.19 13.87
N ASP A 196 -9.68 -8.69 14.45
CA ASP A 196 -9.91 -10.14 14.53
C ASP A 196 -10.12 -10.73 13.13
N ASN A 197 -10.79 -10.01 12.23
CA ASN A 197 -11.04 -10.49 10.86
C ASN A 197 -9.74 -10.70 10.09
N VAL A 198 -8.82 -9.72 10.15
CA VAL A 198 -7.55 -9.80 9.45
C VAL A 198 -6.60 -10.80 10.12
N ALA A 199 -6.63 -10.90 11.45
CA ALA A 199 -5.72 -11.80 12.16
C ALA A 199 -5.94 -13.28 11.79
N HIS A 200 -7.12 -13.66 11.32
CA HIS A 200 -7.46 -15.03 10.89
C HIS A 200 -7.43 -15.21 9.35
N ASP A 201 -7.16 -14.15 8.58
CA ASP A 201 -7.03 -14.18 7.13
C ASP A 201 -5.54 -14.06 6.75
N GLU A 202 -4.89 -15.20 6.50
CA GLU A 202 -3.44 -15.23 6.25
C GLU A 202 -3.03 -14.44 4.99
N LEU A 203 -3.85 -14.43 3.95
CA LEU A 203 -3.57 -13.65 2.74
C LEU A 203 -3.58 -12.15 3.07
N ARG A 204 -4.66 -11.69 3.71
CA ARG A 204 -4.84 -10.27 4.03
C ARG A 204 -3.80 -9.79 5.05
N LYS A 205 -3.47 -10.64 6.03
CA LYS A 205 -2.40 -10.41 7.01
C LYS A 205 -1.04 -10.27 6.35
N ASN A 206 -0.68 -11.18 5.44
CA ASN A 206 0.59 -11.11 4.71
C ASN A 206 0.68 -9.87 3.82
N MET A 207 -0.40 -9.52 3.11
CA MET A 207 -0.45 -8.30 2.30
C MET A 207 -0.23 -7.04 3.15
N ILE A 208 -0.83 -6.97 4.34
CA ILE A 208 -0.66 -5.84 5.26
C ILE A 208 0.78 -5.77 5.78
N ILE A 209 1.39 -6.90 6.12
CA ILE A 209 2.78 -6.92 6.59
C ILE A 209 3.74 -6.48 5.47
N GLN A 210 3.50 -6.92 4.23
CA GLN A 210 4.28 -6.53 3.06
C GLN A 210 4.11 -5.04 2.69
N ALA A 211 2.98 -4.42 3.04
CA ALA A 211 2.73 -2.99 2.83
C ALA A 211 3.45 -2.08 3.84
N ALA A 212 4.24 -2.64 4.77
CA ALA A 212 4.93 -1.88 5.80
C ALA A 212 6.00 -0.94 5.21
N PRO A 213 6.05 0.34 5.63
CA PRO A 213 7.11 1.24 5.23
C PRO A 213 8.50 0.75 5.69
N PRO A 214 9.58 1.03 4.92
CA PRO A 214 10.94 0.64 5.30
C PRO A 214 11.32 1.17 6.69
N GLY A 215 11.93 0.31 7.50
CA GLY A 215 12.40 0.66 8.85
C GLY A 215 11.36 0.52 9.96
N VAL A 216 10.11 0.15 9.66
CA VAL A 216 9.04 -0.03 10.66
C VAL A 216 8.46 -1.44 10.59
N LYS A 217 8.30 -2.10 11.74
CA LYS A 217 7.76 -3.47 11.79
C LYS A 217 6.24 -3.45 11.87
N ALA A 218 5.55 -4.08 10.91
CA ALA A 218 4.10 -4.27 10.96
C ALA A 218 3.72 -5.60 11.64
N HIS A 219 2.66 -5.57 12.44
CA HIS A 219 2.07 -6.74 13.10
C HIS A 219 0.56 -6.72 12.89
N VAL A 220 -0.05 -7.88 12.73
CA VAL A 220 -1.51 -8.04 12.76
C VAL A 220 -1.86 -8.90 13.96
N VAL A 221 -2.73 -8.39 14.84
CA VAL A 221 -3.12 -9.09 16.07
C VAL A 221 -4.63 -9.02 16.30
N PRO A 222 -5.22 -10.06 16.93
CA PRO A 222 -6.56 -9.99 17.49
C PRO A 222 -6.66 -8.92 18.58
N ILE A 223 -7.88 -8.44 18.85
CA ILE A 223 -8.14 -7.36 19.82
C ILE A 223 -7.70 -7.77 21.23
N ASP A 224 -8.05 -8.99 21.66
CA ASP A 224 -7.69 -9.52 22.98
C ASP A 224 -6.17 -9.60 23.18
N LYS A 225 -5.45 -9.95 22.12
CA LYS A 225 -3.98 -9.98 22.14
C LYS A 225 -3.40 -8.58 22.29
N MET A 226 -3.99 -7.57 21.63
CA MET A 226 -3.58 -6.17 21.82
C MET A 226 -3.83 -5.71 23.26
N ILE A 227 -4.97 -6.08 23.86
CA ILE A 227 -5.29 -5.75 25.26
C ILE A 227 -4.27 -6.38 26.22
N ALA A 228 -3.86 -7.63 25.99
CA ALA A 228 -2.84 -8.28 26.79
C ALA A 228 -1.47 -7.58 26.64
N VAL A 229 -1.08 -7.24 25.41
CA VAL A 229 0.18 -6.55 25.10
C VAL A 229 0.23 -5.15 25.71
N ALA A 230 -0.89 -4.43 25.76
CA ALA A 230 -0.99 -3.10 26.37
C ALA A 230 -0.72 -3.11 27.89
N LYS A 231 -0.98 -4.24 28.56
CA LYS A 231 -0.77 -4.41 30.01
C LYS A 231 0.61 -4.98 30.34
N ASP A 232 1.37 -5.39 29.34
CA ASP A 232 2.66 -6.06 29.53
C ASP A 232 3.80 -5.02 29.59
N PRO A 233 4.47 -4.88 30.75
CA PRO A 233 5.47 -3.85 30.98
C PRO A 233 6.76 -4.04 30.17
N ARG A 234 6.94 -5.21 29.53
CA ARG A 234 8.08 -5.47 28.64
C ARG A 234 8.02 -4.62 27.38
N PHE A 235 6.86 -4.08 27.01
CA PHE A 235 6.71 -3.27 25.81
C PHE A 235 6.89 -1.76 26.04
N GLY A 236 7.31 -1.30 27.22
CA GLY A 236 7.38 0.14 27.51
C GLY A 236 8.46 0.94 26.76
N ALA A 237 9.36 0.28 26.03
CA ALA A 237 10.24 0.92 25.05
C ALA A 237 9.60 1.06 23.65
N THR A 238 8.38 0.56 23.44
CA THR A 238 7.73 0.48 22.12
C THR A 238 7.02 1.78 21.77
N LYS A 239 7.31 2.32 20.59
CA LYS A 239 6.56 3.42 19.97
C LYS A 239 5.65 2.88 18.86
N ALA A 240 4.35 2.82 19.12
CA ALA A 240 3.39 2.11 18.28
C ALA A 240 2.41 3.03 17.55
N LEU A 241 2.14 2.71 16.29
CA LEU A 241 1.00 3.21 15.52
C LEU A 241 -0.06 2.11 15.44
N LEU A 242 -1.26 2.37 15.97
CA LEU A 242 -2.38 1.43 15.92
C LEU A 242 -3.26 1.71 14.71
N LEU A 243 -3.66 0.66 14.00
CA LEU A 243 -4.64 0.70 12.93
C LEU A 243 -5.83 -0.19 13.28
N PHE A 244 -7.02 0.39 13.23
CA PHE A 244 -8.29 -0.29 13.43
C PHE A 244 -9.08 -0.30 12.12
N GLU A 245 -9.72 -1.42 11.82
CA GLU A 245 -10.60 -1.55 10.66
C GLU A 245 -11.91 -0.80 10.86
N THR A 246 -12.42 -0.83 12.09
CA THR A 246 -13.72 -0.30 12.48
C THR A 246 -13.65 0.48 13.80
N PRO A 247 -14.58 1.41 14.06
CA PRO A 247 -14.67 2.08 15.36
C PRO A 247 -14.98 1.11 16.51
N GLN A 248 -15.67 -0.01 16.25
CA GLN A 248 -16.03 -1.00 17.25
C GLN A 248 -14.79 -1.74 17.78
N ASP A 249 -13.84 -2.06 16.91
CA ASP A 249 -12.56 -2.65 17.31
C ASP A 249 -11.76 -1.68 18.18
N ALA A 250 -11.74 -0.40 17.79
CA ALA A 250 -11.11 0.66 18.57
C ALA A 250 -11.75 0.80 19.95
N LEU A 251 -13.09 0.85 20.04
CA LEU A 251 -13.81 0.94 21.31
C LEU A 251 -13.50 -0.24 22.23
N LYS A 252 -13.53 -1.48 21.71
CA LYS A 252 -13.19 -2.68 22.50
C LYS A 252 -11.77 -2.61 23.04
N ALA A 253 -10.79 -2.22 22.21
CA ALA A 253 -9.41 -2.08 22.63
C ALA A 253 -9.26 -1.02 23.74
N ILE A 254 -9.90 0.14 23.59
CA ILE A 254 -9.87 1.23 24.57
C ILE A 254 -10.49 0.78 25.90
N GLN A 255 -11.67 0.17 25.87
CA GLN A 255 -12.34 -0.38 27.06
C GLN A 255 -11.51 -1.49 27.73
N GLY A 256 -10.74 -2.25 26.95
CA GLY A 256 -9.83 -3.27 27.43
C GLY A 256 -8.59 -2.75 28.18
N GLY A 257 -8.30 -1.44 28.08
CA GLY A 257 -7.18 -0.78 28.75
C GLY A 257 -6.06 -0.28 27.83
N VAL A 258 -6.30 -0.21 26.51
CA VAL A 258 -5.36 0.46 25.58
C VAL A 258 -5.51 1.98 25.72
N ASP A 259 -4.47 2.66 26.22
CA ASP A 259 -4.49 4.12 26.48
C ASP A 259 -4.43 4.96 25.19
N VAL A 260 -5.57 5.16 24.54
CA VAL A 260 -5.71 6.02 23.36
C VAL A 260 -6.29 7.37 23.75
N LYS A 261 -5.49 8.43 23.67
CA LYS A 261 -5.93 9.81 24.00
C LYS A 261 -6.59 10.53 22.83
N THR A 262 -6.08 10.27 21.62
CA THR A 262 -6.60 10.84 20.37
C THR A 262 -6.75 9.71 19.36
N LEU A 263 -7.94 9.60 18.77
CA LEU A 263 -8.24 8.66 17.71
C LEU A 263 -8.41 9.41 16.40
N ASN A 264 -7.49 9.16 15.47
CA ASN A 264 -7.56 9.70 14.13
C ASN A 264 -8.58 8.90 13.30
N VAL A 265 -9.41 9.61 12.53
CA VAL A 265 -10.43 9.00 11.67
C VAL A 265 -10.10 9.33 10.23
N GLY A 266 -9.59 8.31 9.54
CA GLY A 266 -9.03 8.43 8.21
C GLY A 266 -9.98 8.08 7.10
N SER A 267 -10.53 6.86 7.19
CA SER A 267 -11.50 6.36 6.23
C SER A 267 -12.41 5.34 6.87
N MET A 268 -13.70 5.47 6.57
CA MET A 268 -14.73 4.50 6.88
C MET A 268 -15.51 4.27 5.59
N ALA A 269 -15.26 3.14 4.92
CA ALA A 269 -15.80 2.88 3.59
C ALA A 269 -17.33 2.72 3.62
N HIS A 270 -17.98 3.12 2.52
CA HIS A 270 -19.41 2.89 2.34
C HIS A 270 -19.70 1.41 2.12
N SER A 271 -20.74 0.92 2.78
CA SER A 271 -21.29 -0.42 2.62
C SER A 271 -22.81 -0.35 2.74
N GLN A 272 -23.51 -1.43 2.36
CA GLN A 272 -24.96 -1.51 2.48
C GLN A 272 -25.39 -1.20 3.93
N GLY A 273 -26.30 -0.25 4.10
CA GLY A 273 -26.79 0.20 5.41
C GLY A 273 -26.04 1.40 6.01
N LYS A 274 -24.88 1.79 5.47
CA LYS A 274 -24.17 3.01 5.87
C LYS A 274 -24.60 4.21 5.03
N VAL A 275 -24.60 5.38 5.64
CA VAL A 275 -24.82 6.67 4.97
C VAL A 275 -23.48 7.36 4.79
N ALA A 276 -23.20 7.84 3.57
CA ALA A 276 -21.98 8.57 3.25
C ALA A 276 -22.11 10.05 3.66
N VAL A 277 -21.36 10.46 4.68
CA VAL A 277 -21.45 11.82 5.24
C VAL A 277 -20.42 12.76 4.61
N THR A 278 -19.22 12.23 4.36
CA THR A 278 -18.13 12.88 3.61
C THR A 278 -17.64 11.93 2.52
N LYS A 279 -16.70 12.39 1.67
CA LYS A 279 -16.09 11.54 0.63
C LYS A 279 -15.32 10.34 1.20
N ALA A 280 -14.89 10.42 2.46
CA ALA A 280 -14.04 9.40 3.08
C ALA A 280 -14.74 8.62 4.21
N LEU A 281 -15.86 9.13 4.71
CA LEU A 281 -16.53 8.61 5.90
C LEU A 281 -18.00 8.29 5.63
N ALA A 282 -18.34 7.03 5.81
CA ALA A 282 -19.69 6.52 5.87
C ALA A 282 -19.94 5.84 7.21
N PHE A 283 -21.16 5.99 7.73
CA PHE A 283 -21.55 5.51 9.05
C PHE A 283 -22.88 4.79 8.99
N ASP A 284 -23.05 3.72 9.78
CA ASP A 284 -24.36 3.23 10.21
C ASP A 284 -24.69 3.69 11.64
N LYS A 285 -25.84 3.25 12.16
CA LYS A 285 -26.30 3.59 13.51
C LYS A 285 -25.35 3.08 14.59
N ASP A 286 -24.76 1.91 14.38
CA ASP A 286 -23.86 1.30 15.35
C ASP A 286 -22.50 2.00 15.37
N ASP A 287 -21.99 2.43 14.22
CA ASP A 287 -20.80 3.26 14.12
C ASP A 287 -20.98 4.58 14.87
N VAL A 288 -22.07 5.31 14.60
CA VAL A 288 -22.35 6.59 15.27
C VAL A 288 -22.42 6.39 16.78
N LYS A 289 -23.16 5.39 17.25
CA LYS A 289 -23.26 5.04 18.66
C LYS A 289 -21.88 4.75 19.27
N THR A 290 -21.07 3.96 18.57
CA THR A 290 -19.71 3.60 18.99
C THR A 290 -18.81 4.82 19.11
N MET A 291 -18.85 5.73 18.14
CA MET A 291 -18.08 6.97 18.17
C MET A 291 -18.48 7.86 19.36
N ARG A 292 -19.77 7.96 19.66
CA ARG A 292 -20.27 8.67 20.86
C ARG A 292 -19.85 8.00 22.17
N GLU A 293 -19.73 6.68 22.19
CA GLU A 293 -19.20 5.96 23.36
C GLU A 293 -17.70 6.21 23.57
N ILE A 294 -16.91 6.21 22.50
CA ILE A 294 -15.49 6.59 22.53
C ILE A 294 -15.32 8.02 23.05
N GLU A 295 -16.18 8.96 22.59
CA GLU A 295 -16.18 10.35 23.06
C GLU A 295 -16.43 10.46 24.57
N LYS A 296 -17.38 9.67 25.10
CA LYS A 296 -17.69 9.62 26.54
C LYS A 296 -16.53 9.08 27.40
N LEU A 297 -15.66 8.27 26.81
CA LEU A 297 -14.43 7.80 27.47
C LEU A 297 -13.32 8.88 27.50
N GLY A 298 -13.59 10.08 26.96
CA GLY A 298 -12.67 11.21 26.97
C GLY A 298 -11.65 11.22 25.83
N VAL A 299 -11.82 10.33 24.84
CA VAL A 299 -10.95 10.26 23.66
C VAL A 299 -11.31 11.37 22.68
N LYS A 300 -10.30 12.10 22.21
CA LYS A 300 -10.48 13.17 21.21
C LYS A 300 -10.44 12.58 19.80
N PHE A 301 -11.25 13.12 18.89
CA PHE A 301 -11.17 12.74 17.48
C PHE A 301 -10.32 13.71 16.67
N ASP A 302 -9.51 13.15 15.78
CA ASP A 302 -8.76 13.88 14.76
C ASP A 302 -9.20 13.41 13.37
N VAL A 303 -10.06 14.18 12.70
CA VAL A 303 -10.67 13.74 11.43
C VAL A 303 -9.88 14.27 10.26
N ARG A 304 -8.95 13.46 9.73
CA ARG A 304 -8.17 13.82 8.55
C ARG A 304 -7.55 12.60 7.86
N LYS A 305 -7.40 12.66 6.54
CA LYS A 305 -6.87 11.55 5.76
C LYS A 305 -5.34 11.47 5.86
N VAL A 306 -4.64 12.59 5.67
CA VAL A 306 -3.18 12.69 5.82
C VAL A 306 -2.79 13.80 6.80
N PRO A 307 -1.57 13.79 7.37
CA PRO A 307 -1.14 14.81 8.35
C PRO A 307 -1.24 16.26 7.86
N ALA A 308 -1.07 16.48 6.56
CA ALA A 308 -1.10 17.81 5.94
C ALA A 308 -2.53 18.39 5.82
N ASP A 309 -3.56 17.57 5.93
CA ASP A 309 -4.94 18.02 5.84
C ASP A 309 -5.36 18.79 7.11
N SER A 310 -6.22 19.77 6.93
CA SER A 310 -6.91 20.43 8.04
C SER A 310 -7.93 19.46 8.66
N PRO A 311 -7.96 19.32 10.00
CA PRO A 311 -8.91 18.42 10.66
C PRO A 311 -10.36 18.90 10.50
N GLU A 312 -11.23 17.96 10.16
CA GLU A 312 -12.68 18.19 10.09
C GLU A 312 -13.34 18.11 11.48
N ASN A 313 -14.53 18.71 11.61
CA ASN A 313 -15.28 18.72 12.85
C ASN A 313 -16.10 17.43 13.02
N MET A 314 -15.66 16.55 13.93
CA MET A 314 -16.34 15.27 14.18
C MET A 314 -17.79 15.44 14.63
N ASP A 315 -18.10 16.39 15.51
CA ASP A 315 -19.47 16.59 16.00
C ASP A 315 -20.45 16.95 14.89
N ALA A 316 -20.02 17.78 13.95
CA ALA A 316 -20.82 18.15 12.79
C ALA A 316 -21.06 16.93 11.88
N ILE A 317 -20.04 16.09 11.69
CA ILE A 317 -20.12 14.85 10.92
C ILE A 317 -21.10 13.87 11.56
N LEU A 318 -20.97 13.61 12.87
CA LEU A 318 -21.86 12.69 13.59
C LEU A 318 -23.31 13.17 13.61
N LYS A 319 -23.56 14.47 13.83
CA LYS A 319 -24.93 15.02 13.77
C LYS A 319 -25.57 14.86 12.40
N LYS A 320 -24.79 15.04 11.32
CA LYS A 320 -25.25 14.82 9.95
C LYS A 320 -25.56 13.35 9.71
N ALA A 321 -24.69 12.45 10.18
CA ALA A 321 -24.92 11.00 10.12
C ALA A 321 -26.23 10.61 10.83
N GLU A 322 -26.44 11.11 12.06
CA GLU A 322 -27.65 10.88 12.86
C GLU A 322 -28.90 11.34 12.12
N ALA A 323 -28.87 12.54 11.53
CA ALA A 323 -30.01 13.10 10.79
C ALA A 323 -30.38 12.29 9.53
N GLU A 324 -29.39 11.73 8.83
CA GLU A 324 -29.63 10.94 7.62
C GLU A 324 -29.97 9.47 7.91
N LEU A 325 -29.56 8.95 9.07
CA LEU A 325 -29.85 7.57 9.51
C LEU A 325 -31.21 7.40 10.21
N GLY A 326 -31.84 8.49 10.65
CA GLY A 326 -33.19 8.51 11.23
C GLY A 326 -33.27 7.99 12.65
#